data_AF-A0AAD8MA21-F1
#
_entry.id   AF-A0AAD8MA21-F1
#
_cell.length_a   1.000
_cell.length_b   1.000
_cell.length_c   1.000
_cell.angle_alpha   90.00
_cell.angle_beta   90.00
_cell.angle_gamma   90.00
#
_symmetry.space_group_name_H-M   'P 1'
#
loop_
_entity.id
_entity.type
_entity.pdbx_description
1 polymer ?
#
loop_
_entity_poly.entity_id
_entity_poly.type
_entity_poly.pdbx_seq_one_letter_code
_entity_poly.pdbx_strand_id
1 'polypeptide(L)'
;MVHVLFFRNRKAGEDHYPATHTGGSASHRAHAAILAETNEKVPTPTDIYEHTHTVNNDRVNWINKKAERVYKRIKELRELRSQPLEGSSEPQHVDEDQLFFDAVGGLDNRNRIYGLGSLQNIIYGSQSSCNIATSRYNSNFNDDYHQMQVELQEMKDHVKELQQTRDDELQEMRSQMNEMKNQLAMVLNNQN
;
A
#
# COMPACT_ATOMS: atom_id res chain seq x y z
N MET A 1 3.57 11.37 19.93
CA MET A 1 2.11 11.37 20.18
C MET A 1 1.45 11.94 18.92
N VAL A 2 1.12 11.08 17.95
CA VAL A 2 0.58 11.53 16.66
C VAL A 2 -0.94 11.61 16.81
N HIS A 3 -1.47 12.82 16.75
CA HIS A 3 -2.91 13.08 16.73
C HIS A 3 -3.47 12.58 15.39
N VAL A 4 -4.11 11.41 15.38
CA VAL A 4 -4.78 10.86 14.20
C VAL A 4 -6.18 11.47 14.11
N LEU A 5 -6.38 12.34 13.12
CA LEU A 5 -7.69 12.85 12.74
C LEU A 5 -8.50 11.73 12.07
N PHE A 6 -9.42 11.12 12.80
CA PHE A 6 -10.48 10.32 12.20
C PHE A 6 -11.36 11.25 11.34
N PHE A 7 -11.22 11.19 10.02
CA PHE A 7 -12.12 11.90 9.11
C PHE A 7 -13.53 11.36 9.32
N ARG A 8 -14.43 12.21 9.83
CA ARG A 8 -15.85 11.89 10.03
C ARG A 8 -16.42 11.37 8.71
N ASN A 9 -17.03 10.18 8.76
CA ASN A 9 -17.85 9.65 7.68
C ASN A 9 -18.82 10.73 7.20
N ARG A 10 -18.91 10.95 5.88
CA ARG A 10 -19.96 11.80 5.31
C ARG A 10 -21.29 11.14 5.68
N LYS A 11 -22.02 11.73 6.64
CA LYS A 11 -23.45 11.43 6.80
C LYS A 11 -24.09 11.73 5.46
N ALA A 12 -24.63 10.70 4.83
CA ALA A 12 -25.22 10.75 3.51
C ALA A 12 -26.32 11.83 3.46
N GLY A 13 -26.29 12.67 2.43
CA GLY A 13 -27.43 13.51 2.04
C GLY A 13 -28.54 12.68 1.41
N GLU A 14 -29.70 13.32 1.26
CA GLU A 14 -31.04 12.78 0.94
C GLU A 14 -31.13 11.74 -0.21
N ASP A 15 -30.19 11.72 -1.17
CA ASP A 15 -30.30 10.97 -2.44
C ASP A 15 -29.17 9.94 -2.68
N HIS A 16 -28.71 9.17 -1.70
CA HIS A 16 -27.53 8.31 -1.87
C HIS A 16 -27.73 6.80 -1.67
N TYR A 17 -27.16 6.04 -2.62
CA TYR A 17 -26.91 4.62 -2.53
C TYR A 17 -26.24 4.28 -1.18
N PRO A 18 -26.68 3.21 -0.50
CA PRO A 18 -26.16 2.86 0.82
C PRO A 18 -24.64 2.62 0.75
N ALA A 19 -23.92 3.14 1.75
CA ALA A 19 -22.48 2.98 1.86
C ALA A 19 -22.10 1.49 1.85
N THR A 20 -21.10 1.14 1.04
CA THR A 20 -20.66 -0.24 0.86
C THR A 20 -19.55 -0.65 1.82
N HIS A 21 -18.95 0.29 2.54
CA HIS A 21 -17.93 0.14 3.61
C HIS A 21 -17.81 1.47 4.40
N THR A 22 -17.25 1.45 5.62
CA THR A 22 -17.05 2.61 6.53
C THR A 22 -15.65 3.22 6.47
N GLY A 23 -14.80 2.75 5.54
CA GLY A 23 -13.41 3.18 5.43
C GLY A 23 -13.18 4.61 4.95
N GLY A 24 -14.20 5.31 4.47
CA GLY A 24 -14.10 6.68 3.97
C GLY A 24 -13.21 6.79 2.72
N SER A 25 -12.39 7.85 2.63
CA SER A 25 -11.41 8.06 1.54
C SER A 25 -10.11 7.29 1.74
N ALA A 26 -9.89 6.69 2.91
CA ALA A 26 -8.71 5.90 3.18
C ALA A 26 -8.81 4.53 2.49
N SER A 27 -7.71 4.10 1.87
CA SER A 27 -7.65 2.79 1.23
C SER A 27 -7.67 1.66 2.26
N HIS A 28 -8.08 0.45 1.84
CA HIS A 28 -8.03 -0.73 2.71
C HIS A 28 -6.59 -1.04 3.18
N ARG A 29 -5.58 -0.69 2.38
CA ARG A 29 -4.16 -0.74 2.76
C ARG A 29 -3.83 0.17 3.93
N ALA A 30 -4.38 1.38 3.94
CA ALA A 30 -4.17 2.31 5.05
C ALA A 30 -4.80 1.78 6.35
N HIS A 31 -6.02 1.24 6.26
CA HIS A 31 -6.68 0.58 7.40
C HIS A 31 -5.89 -0.63 7.89
N ALA A 32 -5.32 -1.43 7.00
CA ALA A 32 -4.45 -2.56 7.38
C ALA A 32 -3.19 -2.09 8.12
N ALA A 33 -2.53 -1.03 7.66
CA ALA A 33 -1.35 -0.48 8.34
C ALA A 33 -1.69 0.02 9.75
N ILE A 34 -2.81 0.73 9.90
CA ILE A 34 -3.30 1.21 11.20
C ILE A 34 -3.61 0.03 12.13
N LEU A 35 -4.26 -1.01 11.63
CA LEU A 35 -4.56 -2.21 12.43
C LEU A 35 -3.29 -2.97 12.82
N ALA A 36 -2.29 -3.02 11.96
CA ALA A 36 -1.01 -3.65 12.26
C ALA A 36 -0.28 -2.93 13.40
N GLU A 37 -0.29 -1.60 13.38
CA GLU A 37 0.29 -0.78 14.45
C GLU A 37 -0.53 -0.90 15.75
N THR A 38 -1.85 -0.86 15.66
CA THR A 38 -2.74 -0.88 16.85
C THR A 38 -2.74 -2.24 17.55
N ASN A 39 -2.70 -3.33 16.80
CA ASN A 39 -2.79 -4.68 17.34
C ASN A 39 -1.42 -5.36 17.48
N GLU A 40 -0.33 -4.65 17.12
CA GLU A 40 1.05 -5.17 17.05
C GLU A 40 1.16 -6.51 16.28
N LYS A 41 0.23 -6.74 15.35
CA LYS A 41 0.08 -7.99 14.61
C LYS A 41 -0.40 -7.70 13.21
N VAL A 42 0.18 -8.41 12.23
CA VAL A 42 -0.27 -8.35 10.83
C VAL A 42 -1.77 -8.73 10.77
N PRO A 43 -2.65 -7.81 10.32
CA PRO A 43 -4.07 -8.07 10.28
C PRO A 43 -4.41 -9.07 9.16
N THR A 44 -5.34 -9.96 9.44
CA THR A 44 -5.88 -10.89 8.45
C THR A 44 -6.86 -10.17 7.52
N PRO A 45 -7.18 -10.75 6.34
CA PRO A 45 -8.23 -10.23 5.47
C PRO A 45 -9.56 -10.06 6.22
N THR A 46 -9.87 -10.99 7.13
CA THR A 46 -11.04 -10.96 7.99
C THR A 46 -11.02 -9.78 8.97
N ASP A 47 -9.88 -9.49 9.61
CA ASP A 47 -9.76 -8.37 10.55
C ASP A 47 -10.04 -7.02 9.87
N ILE A 48 -9.51 -6.85 8.65
CA ILE A 48 -9.71 -5.64 7.87
C ILE A 48 -11.17 -5.56 7.40
N TYR A 49 -11.76 -6.70 7.03
CA TYR A 49 -13.15 -6.78 6.64
C TYR A 49 -14.11 -6.39 7.78
N GLU A 50 -13.89 -6.94 8.97
CA GLU A 50 -14.61 -6.53 10.20
C GLU A 50 -14.47 -5.02 10.43
N HIS A 51 -13.25 -4.49 10.30
CA HIS A 51 -12.99 -3.07 10.51
C HIS A 51 -13.74 -2.20 9.50
N THR A 52 -13.69 -2.52 8.21
CA THR A 52 -14.25 -1.65 7.16
C THR A 52 -15.72 -1.92 6.84
N HIS A 53 -16.33 -3.01 7.32
CA HIS A 53 -17.72 -3.36 7.04
C HIS A 53 -18.60 -3.42 8.30
N THR A 54 -18.14 -2.83 9.41
CA THR A 54 -18.96 -2.57 10.61
C THR A 54 -19.14 -1.09 10.90
N VAL A 55 -20.23 -0.75 11.61
CA VAL A 55 -20.80 0.60 11.63
C VAL A 55 -19.93 1.66 12.28
N ASN A 56 -19.16 1.45 13.32
CA ASN A 56 -18.15 2.41 13.80
C ASN A 56 -16.92 1.61 14.22
N ASN A 57 -16.56 0.63 13.39
CA ASN A 57 -15.54 -0.38 13.70
C ASN A 57 -15.85 -1.17 14.98
N ASP A 58 -17.14 -1.27 15.31
CA ASP A 58 -17.71 -1.89 16.50
C ASP A 58 -17.82 -3.42 16.38
N ARG A 59 -17.52 -3.99 15.21
CA ARG A 59 -17.47 -5.45 14.93
C ARG A 59 -18.76 -6.23 15.18
N VAL A 60 -19.84 -5.54 15.53
CA VAL A 60 -21.15 -6.13 15.83
C VAL A 60 -22.17 -5.72 14.77
N ASN A 61 -22.25 -4.42 14.47
CA ASN A 61 -23.26 -3.89 13.55
C ASN A 61 -22.71 -3.87 12.12
N TRP A 62 -23.24 -4.73 11.26
CA TRP A 62 -22.85 -4.80 9.85
C TRP A 62 -23.57 -3.74 9.02
N ILE A 63 -22.84 -3.11 8.11
CA ILE A 63 -23.38 -2.04 7.26
C ILE A 63 -24.44 -2.52 6.26
N ASN A 64 -24.41 -3.81 5.90
CA ASN A 64 -25.38 -4.42 4.99
C ASN A 64 -25.47 -5.94 5.24
N LYS A 65 -26.58 -6.54 4.78
CA LYS A 65 -26.84 -7.99 4.92
C LYS A 65 -25.85 -8.87 4.14
N LYS A 66 -25.18 -8.34 3.11
CA LYS A 66 -24.15 -9.10 2.39
C LYS A 66 -22.91 -9.26 3.26
N ALA A 67 -22.52 -8.22 3.98
CA ALA A 67 -21.35 -8.24 4.83
C ALA A 67 -21.51 -9.16 6.03
N GLU A 68 -22.67 -9.11 6.66
CA GLU A 68 -23.03 -10.07 7.72
C GLU A 68 -22.99 -11.52 7.21
N ARG A 69 -23.50 -11.80 6.00
CA ARG A 69 -23.48 -13.16 5.42
C ARG A 69 -22.07 -13.66 5.15
N VAL A 70 -21.20 -12.83 4.58
CA VAL A 70 -19.80 -13.19 4.35
C VAL A 70 -19.12 -13.51 5.68
N TYR A 71 -19.32 -12.67 6.70
CA TYR A 71 -18.74 -12.92 8.01
C TYR A 71 -19.21 -14.21 8.68
N LYS A 72 -20.53 -14.47 8.66
CA LYS A 72 -21.08 -15.74 9.16
C LYS A 72 -20.45 -16.93 8.44
N ARG A 73 -20.28 -16.82 7.12
CA ARG A 73 -19.64 -17.87 6.33
C ARG A 73 -18.17 -18.09 6.69
N ILE A 74 -17.41 -17.03 6.95
CA ILE A 74 -16.03 -17.13 7.45
C ILE A 74 -16.02 -17.92 8.76
N LYS A 75 -16.90 -17.57 9.69
CA LYS A 75 -16.99 -18.24 10.99
C LYS A 75 -17.32 -19.73 10.86
N GLU A 76 -18.33 -20.08 10.07
CA GLU A 76 -18.69 -21.48 9.77
C GLU A 76 -17.52 -22.26 9.17
N LEU A 77 -16.83 -21.69 8.17
CA LEU A 77 -15.69 -22.34 7.54
C LEU A 77 -14.51 -22.48 8.50
N ARG A 78 -14.29 -21.50 9.38
CA ARG A 78 -13.24 -21.58 10.40
C ARG A 78 -13.53 -22.73 11.35
N GLU A 79 -14.77 -22.81 11.85
CA GLU A 79 -15.21 -23.89 12.74
C GLU A 79 -15.04 -25.26 12.07
N LEU A 80 -15.43 -25.41 10.80
CA LEU A 80 -15.26 -26.66 10.04
C LEU A 80 -13.78 -27.03 9.85
N ARG A 81 -12.92 -26.06 9.50
CA ARG A 81 -11.48 -26.28 9.25
C ARG A 81 -10.64 -26.42 10.51
N SER A 82 -11.16 -25.99 11.66
CA SER A 82 -10.48 -26.11 12.95
C SER A 82 -10.80 -27.44 13.64
N GLN A 83 -11.71 -28.27 13.10
CA GLN A 83 -12.01 -29.56 13.68
C GLN A 83 -10.78 -30.48 13.59
N PRO A 84 -10.39 -31.15 14.70
CA PRO A 84 -9.29 -32.09 14.67
C PRO A 84 -9.61 -33.24 13.72
N LEU A 85 -8.64 -33.61 12.88
CA LEU A 85 -8.72 -34.81 12.07
C LEU A 85 -8.81 -36.04 12.99
N GLU A 86 -9.66 -37.03 12.65
CA GLU A 86 -9.79 -38.27 13.43
C GLU A 86 -8.40 -38.86 13.73
N GLY A 87 -8.02 -38.86 15.02
CA GLY A 87 -6.75 -39.41 15.49
C GLY A 87 -5.63 -38.38 15.76
N SER A 88 -5.83 -37.08 15.57
CA SER A 88 -4.87 -36.02 15.94
C SER A 88 -5.45 -35.07 16.99
N SER A 89 -4.69 -34.76 18.04
CA SER A 89 -5.04 -33.73 19.03
C SER A 89 -4.53 -32.33 18.67
N GLU A 90 -3.81 -32.18 17.55
CA GLU A 90 -3.31 -30.87 17.13
C GLU A 90 -4.37 -30.08 16.35
N PRO A 91 -4.63 -28.81 16.71
CA PRO A 91 -5.52 -27.96 15.95
C PRO A 91 -4.96 -27.74 14.54
N GLN A 92 -5.79 -27.99 13.53
CA GLN A 92 -5.38 -27.84 12.15
C GLN A 92 -5.09 -26.37 11.84
N HIS A 93 -3.93 -26.08 11.23
CA HIS A 93 -3.59 -24.72 10.82
C HIS A 93 -4.57 -24.26 9.73
N VAL A 94 -5.38 -23.24 10.04
CA VAL A 94 -6.32 -22.65 9.08
C VAL A 94 -5.62 -21.53 8.33
N ASP A 95 -5.51 -21.67 7.01
CA ASP A 95 -5.11 -20.56 6.14
C ASP A 95 -6.24 -19.53 6.07
N GLU A 96 -6.06 -18.42 6.78
CA GLU A 96 -7.00 -17.30 6.88
C GLU A 96 -7.26 -16.61 5.53
N ASP A 97 -6.28 -16.60 4.62
CA ASP A 97 -6.42 -15.96 3.31
C ASP A 97 -7.32 -16.83 2.42
N GLN A 98 -7.04 -18.14 2.36
CA GLN A 98 -7.89 -19.08 1.63
C GLN A 98 -9.29 -19.17 2.23
N LEU A 99 -9.40 -19.14 3.57
CA LEU A 99 -10.68 -19.11 4.28
C LEU A 99 -11.56 -17.93 3.84
N PHE A 100 -10.98 -16.73 3.79
CA PHE A 100 -11.70 -15.53 3.37
C PHE A 100 -12.12 -15.61 1.91
N PHE A 101 -11.21 -16.05 1.02
CA PHE A 101 -11.51 -16.24 -0.41
C PHE A 101 -12.71 -17.15 -0.63
N ASP A 102 -12.74 -18.29 0.06
CA ASP A 102 -13.83 -19.27 -0.06
C ASP A 102 -15.14 -18.75 0.54
N ALA A 103 -15.07 -17.98 1.63
CA ALA A 103 -16.25 -17.38 2.24
C ALA A 103 -16.92 -16.31 1.35
N VAL A 104 -16.13 -15.57 0.59
CA VAL A 104 -16.60 -14.58 -0.38
C VAL A 104 -17.17 -15.23 -1.65
N GLY A 105 -16.81 -16.50 -1.92
CA GLY A 105 -17.16 -17.21 -3.14
C GLY A 105 -16.20 -16.95 -4.30
N GLY A 106 -14.98 -16.52 -3.98
CA GLY A 106 -13.95 -16.21 -4.97
C GLY A 106 -14.13 -14.87 -5.67
N LEU A 107 -13.80 -14.85 -6.95
CA LEU A 107 -13.73 -13.64 -7.76
C LEU A 107 -15.07 -13.31 -8.41
N ASP A 108 -15.38 -12.02 -8.49
CA ASP A 108 -16.44 -11.54 -9.35
C ASP A 108 -16.05 -11.57 -10.84
N ASN A 109 -17.01 -11.22 -11.70
CA ASN A 109 -16.83 -11.15 -13.15
C ASN A 109 -15.81 -10.10 -13.63
N ARG A 110 -15.23 -9.31 -12.73
CA ARG A 110 -14.18 -8.32 -12.99
C ARG A 110 -12.88 -8.68 -12.29
N ASN A 111 -12.72 -9.94 -11.89
CA ASN A 111 -11.56 -10.43 -11.15
C ASN A 111 -11.35 -9.71 -9.82
N ARG A 112 -12.43 -9.34 -9.11
CA ARG A 112 -12.36 -8.67 -7.81
C ARG A 112 -12.93 -9.55 -6.70
N ILE A 113 -12.26 -9.56 -5.56
CA ILE A 113 -12.73 -10.15 -4.32
C ILE A 113 -13.54 -9.07 -3.59
N TYR A 114 -14.77 -9.40 -3.25
CA TYR A 114 -15.65 -8.49 -2.53
C TYR A 114 -15.05 -8.11 -1.17
N GLY A 115 -15.04 -6.81 -0.86
CA GLY A 115 -14.65 -6.30 0.46
C GLY A 115 -13.16 -6.05 0.68
N LEU A 116 -12.28 -6.34 -0.30
CA LEU A 116 -10.83 -6.14 -0.14
C LEU A 116 -10.28 -4.87 -0.79
N GLY A 117 -10.92 -4.36 -1.83
CA GLY A 117 -10.46 -3.16 -2.53
C GLY A 117 -8.99 -3.27 -2.96
N SER A 118 -8.17 -2.31 -2.53
CA SER A 118 -6.73 -2.25 -2.87
C SER A 118 -5.87 -3.34 -2.22
N LEU A 119 -6.37 -4.06 -1.23
CA LEU A 119 -5.62 -5.12 -0.56
C LEU A 119 -5.59 -6.43 -1.35
N GLN A 120 -6.53 -6.63 -2.29
CA GLN A 120 -6.58 -7.86 -3.06
C GLN A 120 -5.24 -8.18 -3.71
N ASN A 121 -4.62 -7.19 -4.38
CA ASN A 121 -3.35 -7.40 -5.08
C ASN A 121 -2.19 -7.71 -4.13
N ILE A 122 -2.30 -7.30 -2.86
CA ILE A 122 -1.26 -7.53 -1.85
C ILE A 122 -1.39 -8.95 -1.30
N ILE A 123 -2.61 -9.39 -0.98
CA ILE A 123 -2.87 -10.69 -0.34
C ILE A 123 -2.90 -11.84 -1.35
N TYR A 124 -3.48 -11.62 -2.54
CA TYR A 124 -3.73 -12.68 -3.53
C TYR A 124 -2.95 -12.49 -4.83
N GLY A 125 -2.14 -11.43 -4.94
CA GLY A 125 -1.40 -11.10 -6.15
C GLY A 125 -2.24 -10.51 -7.28
N SER A 126 -1.57 -10.05 -8.34
CA SER A 126 -2.22 -9.62 -9.58
C SER A 126 -2.53 -10.83 -10.44
N GLN A 127 -3.80 -11.04 -10.78
CA GLN A 127 -4.27 -12.21 -11.54
C GLN A 127 -4.00 -12.12 -13.05
N SER A 128 -2.97 -11.38 -13.48
CA SER A 128 -2.48 -11.46 -14.87
C SER A 128 -1.85 -12.84 -15.19
N SER A 129 -1.58 -13.66 -14.17
CA SER A 129 -1.14 -15.04 -14.32
C SER A 129 -1.88 -15.93 -13.34
N CYS A 130 -2.70 -16.84 -13.89
CA CYS A 130 -3.19 -18.02 -13.19
C CYS A 130 -2.05 -18.70 -12.41
N ASN A 131 -2.11 -18.68 -11.08
CA ASN A 131 -1.66 -19.70 -10.12
C ASN A 131 -1.88 -19.10 -8.73
N ILE A 132 -2.93 -19.56 -8.04
CA ILE A 132 -3.17 -19.23 -6.64
C ILE A 132 -2.09 -19.96 -5.84
N ALA A 133 -0.97 -19.26 -5.62
CA ALA A 133 0.00 -19.60 -4.60
C ALA A 133 -0.23 -18.62 -3.45
N THR A 134 -0.77 -19.15 -2.36
CA THR A 134 -0.84 -18.53 -1.04
C THR A 134 0.44 -17.75 -0.73
N SER A 135 0.38 -16.42 -0.68
CA SER A 135 1.45 -15.62 -0.08
C SER A 135 0.98 -14.24 0.37
N ARG A 136 1.13 -13.99 1.67
CA ARG A 136 0.87 -12.72 2.38
C ARG A 136 1.84 -11.59 2.00
N TYR A 137 2.86 -11.85 1.19
CA TYR A 137 3.76 -10.84 0.65
C TYR A 137 4.23 -11.34 -0.71
N ASN A 138 3.66 -10.79 -1.78
CA ASN A 138 4.15 -11.02 -3.13
C ASN A 138 5.59 -10.49 -3.21
N SER A 139 6.58 -11.40 -3.20
CA SER A 139 8.01 -11.09 -3.25
C SER A 139 8.37 -10.17 -4.41
N ASN A 140 7.63 -10.27 -5.51
CA ASN A 140 7.84 -9.48 -6.71
C ASN A 140 7.54 -7.97 -6.51
N PHE A 141 6.65 -7.58 -5.59
CA PHE A 141 6.38 -6.16 -5.33
C PHE A 141 7.53 -5.49 -4.56
N ASN A 142 8.17 -6.23 -3.66
CA ASN A 142 9.36 -5.74 -2.98
C ASN A 142 10.54 -5.63 -3.95
N ASP A 143 10.70 -6.61 -4.84
CA ASP A 143 11.76 -6.59 -5.86
C ASP A 143 11.58 -5.42 -6.85
N ASP A 144 10.37 -5.21 -7.37
CA ASP A 144 10.06 -4.08 -8.26
C ASP A 144 10.24 -2.73 -7.56
N TYR A 145 9.83 -2.63 -6.29
CA TYR A 145 10.01 -1.41 -5.49
C TYR A 145 11.50 -1.15 -5.19
N HIS A 146 12.28 -2.19 -4.91
CA HIS A 146 13.72 -2.07 -4.68
C HIS A 146 14.44 -1.67 -5.96
N GLN A 147 14.08 -2.27 -7.09
CA GLN A 147 14.61 -1.91 -8.41
C GLN A 147 14.31 -0.44 -8.75
N MET A 148 13.09 0.03 -8.49
CA MET A 148 12.70 1.42 -8.70
C MET A 148 13.46 2.39 -7.78
N GLN A 149 13.75 1.99 -6.53
CA GLN A 149 14.57 2.80 -5.64
C GLN A 149 16.02 2.90 -6.11
N VAL A 150 16.59 1.81 -6.63
CA VAL A 150 17.93 1.80 -7.20
C VAL A 150 17.99 2.74 -8.41
N GLU A 151 17.04 2.63 -9.34
CA GLU A 151 16.99 3.49 -10.54
C GLU A 151 16.82 4.98 -10.18
N LEU A 152 15.99 5.31 -9.18
CA LEU A 152 15.86 6.68 -8.69
C LEU A 152 17.16 7.21 -8.07
N GLN A 153 17.90 6.36 -7.38
CA GLN A 153 19.17 6.74 -6.78
C GLN A 153 20.25 6.99 -7.86
N GLU A 154 20.34 6.11 -8.85
CA GLU A 154 21.23 6.27 -10.01
C GLU A 154 20.92 7.56 -10.79
N MET A 155 19.63 7.83 -11.04
CA MET A 155 19.20 9.05 -11.72
C MET A 155 19.57 10.30 -10.93
N LYS A 156 19.39 10.26 -9.61
CA LYS A 156 19.76 11.37 -8.72
C LYS A 156 21.26 11.63 -8.72
N ASP A 157 22.07 10.57 -8.74
CA ASP A 157 23.52 10.68 -8.81
C ASP A 157 23.97 11.23 -10.17
N HIS A 158 23.35 10.79 -11.27
CA HIS A 158 23.64 11.32 -12.61
C HIS A 158 23.27 12.80 -12.77
N VAL A 159 22.12 13.21 -12.22
CA VAL A 159 21.72 14.63 -12.20
C VAL A 159 22.71 15.46 -11.38
N LYS A 160 23.20 14.93 -10.25
CA LYS A 160 24.20 15.61 -9.42
C LYS A 160 25.53 15.78 -10.15
N GLU A 161 25.99 14.76 -10.89
CA GLU A 161 27.22 14.79 -11.66
C GLU A 161 27.13 15.81 -12.82
N LEU A 162 26.01 15.84 -13.53
CA LEU A 162 25.75 16.86 -14.56
C LEU A 162 25.73 18.27 -13.97
N GLN A 163 25.15 18.45 -12.79
CA GLN A 163 25.13 19.73 -12.09
C GLN A 163 26.56 20.18 -11.74
N GLN A 164 27.38 19.29 -11.19
CA GLN A 164 28.78 19.57 -10.85
C GLN A 164 29.60 19.94 -12.08
N THR A 165 29.46 19.18 -13.17
CA THR A 165 30.15 19.45 -14.43
C THR A 165 29.82 20.86 -14.94
N ARG A 166 28.53 21.25 -14.92
CA ARG A 166 28.14 22.58 -15.33
C ARG A 166 28.68 23.68 -14.42
N ASP A 167 28.73 23.44 -13.11
CA ASP A 167 29.26 24.40 -12.15
C ASP A 167 30.78 24.59 -12.33
N ASP A 168 31.51 23.51 -12.59
CA ASP A 168 32.94 23.55 -12.87
C ASP A 168 33.24 24.31 -14.18
N GLU A 169 32.49 24.05 -15.25
CA GLU A 169 32.61 24.79 -16.52
C GLU A 169 32.32 26.28 -16.34
N LEU A 170 31.29 26.64 -15.56
CA LEU A 170 30.97 28.03 -15.23
C LEU A 170 32.08 28.70 -14.42
N GLN A 171 32.70 27.96 -13.49
CA GLN A 171 33.81 28.46 -12.68
C GLN A 171 35.06 28.68 -13.53
N GLU A 172 35.36 27.77 -14.46
CA GLU A 172 36.47 27.90 -15.39
C GLU A 172 36.28 29.13 -16.31
N MET A 173 35.10 29.29 -16.91
CA MET A 173 34.80 30.48 -17.72
C MET A 173 34.91 31.78 -16.91
N ARG A 174 34.48 31.79 -15.64
CA ARG A 174 34.65 32.95 -14.75
C ARG A 174 36.13 33.27 -14.50
N SER A 175 36.95 32.24 -14.29
CA SER A 175 38.39 32.40 -14.11
C SER A 175 39.04 33.00 -15.35
N GLN A 176 38.75 32.44 -16.52
CA GLN A 176 39.26 32.92 -17.81
C GLN A 176 38.86 34.38 -18.09
N MET A 177 37.60 34.76 -17.83
CA MET A 177 37.15 36.15 -17.97
C MET A 177 37.89 37.10 -17.02
N ASN A 178 38.11 36.71 -15.77
CA ASN A 178 38.85 37.53 -14.81
C ASN A 178 40.31 37.71 -15.23
N GLU A 179 40.94 36.65 -15.75
CA GLU A 179 42.31 36.71 -16.25
C GLU A 179 42.42 37.63 -17.47
N MET A 180 41.51 37.51 -18.44
CA MET A 180 41.44 38.39 -19.60
C MET A 180 41.24 39.87 -19.18
N LYS A 181 40.37 40.12 -18.20
CA LYS A 181 40.15 41.46 -17.65
C LYS A 181 41.41 42.04 -17.01
N ASN A 182 42.16 41.22 -16.26
CA ASN A 182 43.42 41.65 -15.63
C ASN A 182 44.51 41.94 -16.67
N GLN A 183 44.63 41.11 -17.71
CA GLN A 183 45.55 41.36 -18.82
C GLN A 183 45.21 42.67 -19.54
N LEU A 184 43.94 42.94 -19.83
CA LEU A 184 43.49 44.18 -20.46
C LEU A 184 43.82 45.41 -19.60
N ALA A 185 43.61 45.32 -18.28
CA ALA A 185 43.94 46.38 -17.35
C ALA A 185 45.46 46.70 -17.33
N MET A 186 46.32 45.68 -17.41
CA MET A 186 47.77 45.88 -17.49
C MET A 186 48.22 46.54 -18.80
N VAL A 187 47.61 46.17 -19.93
CA VAL A 187 47.91 46.79 -21.23
C VAL A 187 47.51 48.26 -21.24
N LEU A 188 46.35 48.60 -20.67
CA LEU A 188 45.86 49.98 -20.59
C LEU A 188 46.68 50.87 -19.64
N ASN A 189 47.21 50.33 -18.54
CA ASN A 189 48.03 51.10 -17.60
C ASN A 189 49.46 51.37 -18.10
N ASN A 190 49.98 50.58 -19.04
CA ASN A 190 51.33 50.77 -19.61
C ASN A 190 51.35 51.72 -20.84
N GLN A 191 50.22 52.35 -21.18
CA GLN A 191 50.09 53.29 -22.30
C GLN A 191 49.95 54.76 -21.87
N ASN A 192 50.06 55.07 -20.57
CA ASN A 192 50.19 56.42 -20.01
C ASN A 192 51.60 56.65 -19.46
#